data_AF-A0A935C344-F1
#
_entry.id   AF-A0A935C344-F1
#
_cell.length_a   1.000
_cell.length_b   1.000
_cell.length_c   1.000
_cell.angle_alpha   90.00
_cell.angle_beta   90.00
_cell.angle_gamma   90.00
#
_symmetry.space_group_name_H-M   'P 1'
#
loop_
_entity.id
_entity.type
_entity.pdbx_description
1 polymer ?
#
loop_
_entity_poly.entity_id
_entity_poly.type
_entity_poly.pdbx_seq_one_letter_code
_entity_poly.pdbx_strand_id
1 'polypeptide(L)'
;MDTIRELFYGNIHPFERDIPKGSEGDRLNQLIIRHDAALKAMLNEQEAEIPEKLKDALTEQSSLSECEGFVNGFRLGFRLLSDDQ
;
A
#
# COMPACT_ATOMS: atom_id res chain seq x y z
N MET A 1 23.50 6.30 15.73
CA MET A 1 22.94 6.27 14.37
C MET A 1 21.93 7.38 14.28
N ASP A 2 22.10 8.32 13.35
CA ASP A 2 21.17 9.44 13.15
C ASP A 2 20.19 9.06 12.04
N THR A 3 18.99 8.62 12.42
CA THR A 3 17.96 8.11 11.50
C THR A 3 17.63 9.10 10.39
N ILE A 4 17.70 10.41 10.64
CA ILE A 4 17.45 11.46 9.64
C ILE A 4 18.56 11.47 8.59
N ARG A 5 19.82 11.30 9.02
CA ARG A 5 20.98 11.22 8.13
C ARG A 5 20.91 9.99 7.23
N GLU A 6 20.58 8.83 7.81
CA GLU A 6 20.43 7.59 7.04
C GLU A 6 19.28 7.65 6.04
N LEU A 7 18.17 8.32 6.38
CA LEU A 7 17.09 8.60 5.45
C LEU A 7 17.52 9.56 4.33
N PHE A 8 18.25 10.64 4.65
CA PHE A 8 18.74 11.61 3.68
C PHE A 8 19.69 10.99 2.65
N TYR A 9 20.54 10.05 3.08
CA TYR A 9 21.44 9.32 2.18
C TYR A 9 20.78 8.15 1.45
N GLY A 10 19.49 7.88 1.70
CA GLY A 10 18.76 6.80 1.05
C GLY A 10 19.14 5.40 1.57
N ASN A 11 19.73 5.29 2.76
CA ASN A 11 20.01 4.00 3.40
C ASN A 11 18.76 3.40 4.06
N ILE A 12 17.71 4.21 4.26
CA ILE A 12 16.40 3.78 4.75
C ILE A 12 15.38 4.05 3.64
N HIS A 13 14.66 3.01 3.24
CA HIS A 13 13.54 3.10 2.28
C HIS A 13 12.22 2.94 3.02
N PRO A 14 11.63 4.01 3.58
CA PRO A 14 10.41 3.92 4.39
C PRO A 14 9.18 3.48 3.59
N PHE A 15 9.28 3.47 2.26
CA PHE A 15 8.26 2.98 1.33
C PHE A 15 8.41 1.48 1.01
N GLU A 16 9.57 0.87 1.30
CA GLU A 16 9.76 -0.57 1.13
C GLU A 16 9.17 -1.29 2.33
N ARG A 17 7.94 -1.75 2.17
CA ARG A 17 7.29 -2.65 3.13
C ARG A 17 7.35 -4.08 2.60
N ASP A 18 8.19 -4.89 3.22
CA ASP A 18 8.09 -6.33 3.04
C ASP A 18 6.74 -6.81 3.56
N ILE A 19 6.05 -7.63 2.76
CA ILE A 19 4.87 -8.35 3.20
C ILE A 19 5.35 -9.73 3.66
N PRO A 20 5.39 -10.03 4.97
CA PRO A 20 5.89 -11.30 5.45
C PRO A 20 5.03 -12.45 4.91
N LYS A 21 5.68 -13.52 4.44
CA LYS A 21 4.96 -14.72 3.99
C LYS A 21 4.08 -15.26 5.12
N GLY A 22 2.83 -15.59 4.79
CA GLY A 22 1.84 -16.10 5.74
C GLY A 22 1.25 -15.04 6.68
N SER A 23 1.64 -13.76 6.56
CA SER A 23 0.95 -12.65 7.21
C SER A 23 -0.50 -12.52 6.71
N GLU A 24 -1.32 -11.78 7.44
CA GLU A 24 -2.69 -11.48 7.01
C GLU A 24 -2.71 -10.80 5.63
N GLY A 25 -1.82 -9.83 5.42
CA GLY A 25 -1.67 -9.14 4.14
C GLY A 25 -1.28 -10.10 3.00
N ASP A 26 -0.34 -11.02 3.23
CA ASP A 26 0.02 -12.03 2.23
C ASP A 26 -1.18 -12.94 1.90
N ARG A 27 -1.94 -13.40 2.90
CA ARG A 27 -3.13 -14.25 2.68
C ARG A 27 -4.21 -13.52 1.89
N LEU A 28 -4.46 -12.25 2.21
CA LEU A 28 -5.42 -11.42 1.47
C LEU A 28 -4.96 -11.21 0.03
N ASN A 29 -3.67 -10.93 -0.20
CA ASN A 29 -3.12 -10.82 -1.56
C ASN A 29 -3.28 -12.12 -2.35
N GLN A 30 -3.02 -13.27 -1.74
CA GLN A 30 -3.24 -14.57 -2.39
C GLN A 30 -4.72 -14.79 -2.74
N LEU A 31 -5.65 -14.34 -1.89
CA LEU A 31 -7.08 -14.41 -2.15
C LEU A 31 -7.47 -13.52 -3.34
N ILE A 32 -6.98 -12.28 -3.38
CA ILE A 32 -7.20 -11.33 -4.48
C ILE A 32 -6.71 -11.94 -5.80
N ILE A 33 -5.50 -12.50 -5.82
CA ILE A 33 -4.93 -13.14 -7.02
C ILE A 33 -5.81 -14.29 -7.51
N ARG A 34 -6.29 -15.15 -6.61
CA ARG A 34 -7.17 -16.28 -6.96
C ARG A 34 -8.50 -15.81 -7.55
N HIS A 35 -9.11 -14.79 -6.95
CA HIS A 35 -10.36 -14.23 -7.44
C HIS A 35 -10.19 -13.49 -8.76
N ASP A 36 -9.11 -12.73 -8.94
CA ASP A 36 -8.77 -12.06 -10.22
C ASP A 36 -8.60 -13.09 -11.34
N ALA A 37 -7.87 -14.18 -11.08
CA ALA A 37 -7.69 -15.26 -12.05
C ALA A 37 -9.00 -15.97 -12.41
N ALA A 38 -9.85 -16.26 -11.42
CA ALA A 38 -11.15 -16.88 -11.65
C ALA A 38 -12.08 -15.95 -12.45
N LEU A 39 -12.10 -14.66 -12.13
CA LEU A 39 -12.89 -13.66 -12.84
C LEU A 39 -12.44 -13.54 -14.30
N LYS A 40 -11.13 -13.44 -14.55
CA LYS A 40 -10.56 -13.39 -15.91
C LYS A 40 -10.89 -14.62 -16.75
N ALA A 41 -10.97 -15.80 -16.14
CA ALA A 41 -11.33 -17.02 -16.86
C ALA A 41 -12.82 -17.05 -17.28
N MET A 42 -13.68 -16.23 -16.66
CA MET A 42 -15.12 -16.18 -16.93
C MET A 42 -15.52 -15.11 -17.95
N LEU A 43 -14.68 -14.09 -18.16
CA LEU A 43 -14.99 -12.92 -18.98
C LEU A 43 -14.31 -13.01 -20.35
N ASN A 44 -14.95 -12.45 -21.38
CA ASN A 44 -14.29 -12.20 -22.66
C ASN A 44 -13.49 -10.87 -22.62
N GLU A 45 -12.69 -10.60 -23.66
CA GLU A 45 -11.80 -9.42 -23.71
C GLU A 45 -12.55 -8.08 -23.58
N GLN A 46 -13.77 -7.97 -24.13
CA GLN A 46 -14.56 -6.74 -24.04
C GLN A 46 -15.14 -6.56 -22.63
N GLU A 47 -15.54 -7.65 -21.98
CA GLU A 47 -16.08 -7.63 -20.62
C GLU A 47 -14.98 -7.42 -19.57
N ALA A 48 -13.73 -7.83 -19.86
CA ALA A 48 -12.58 -7.67 -18.98
C ALA A 48 -12.13 -6.22 -18.82
N GLU A 49 -12.49 -5.32 -19.74
CA GLU A 49 -12.12 -3.90 -19.67
C GLU A 49 -12.67 -3.21 -18.42
N ILE A 50 -13.88 -3.56 -17.99
CA ILE A 50 -14.53 -2.97 -16.81
C ILE A 50 -13.79 -3.33 -15.50
N PRO A 51 -13.56 -4.62 -15.17
CA PRO A 51 -12.84 -4.96 -13.95
C PRO A 51 -11.38 -4.50 -13.95
N GLU A 52 -10.72 -4.40 -15.12
CA GLU A 52 -9.38 -3.79 -15.18
C GLU A 52 -9.40 -2.31 -14.80
N LYS A 53 -10.30 -1.51 -15.40
CA LYS A 53 -10.46 -0.09 -15.01
C LYS A 53 -10.86 0.07 -13.55
N LEU A 54 -11.68 -0.84 -13.02
CA LEU A 54 -12.03 -0.83 -11.60
C LEU A 54 -10.80 -1.09 -10.72
N LYS A 55 -9.95 -2.04 -11.08
CA LYS A 55 -8.71 -2.34 -10.36
C LYS A 55 -7.76 -1.14 -10.38
N ASP A 56 -7.63 -0.47 -11.52
CA ASP A 56 -6.81 0.73 -11.65
C ASP A 56 -7.33 1.85 -10.73
N ALA A 57 -8.64 2.12 -10.78
CA ALA A 57 -9.28 3.13 -9.92
C ALA A 57 -9.14 2.81 -8.41
N LEU A 58 -9.27 1.54 -8.02
CA LEU A 58 -9.05 1.11 -6.64
C LEU A 58 -7.58 1.27 -6.21
N THR A 59 -6.64 1.02 -7.12
CA THR A 59 -5.20 1.20 -6.85
C THR A 59 -4.85 2.68 -6.65
N GLU A 60 -5.40 3.56 -7.49
CA GLU A 60 -5.23 5.01 -7.35
C GLU A 60 -5.85 5.52 -6.03
N GLN A 61 -7.06 5.07 -5.69
CA GLN A 61 -7.70 5.40 -4.41
C GLN A 61 -6.86 4.94 -3.22
N SER A 62 -6.30 3.72 -3.27
CA SER A 62 -5.46 3.20 -2.18
C SER A 62 -4.21 4.05 -2.02
N SER A 63 -3.59 4.45 -3.13
CA SER A 63 -2.41 5.33 -3.12
C SER A 63 -2.71 6.70 -2.51
N LEU A 64 -3.88 7.27 -2.78
CA LEU A 64 -4.33 8.52 -2.13
C LEU A 64 -4.55 8.32 -0.62
N SER A 65 -5.23 7.24 -0.24
CA SER A 65 -5.49 6.90 1.16
C SER A 65 -4.18 6.68 1.94
N GLU A 66 -3.18 6.05 1.32
CA GLU A 66 -1.84 5.86 1.88
C GLU A 66 -1.10 7.20 2.08
N CYS A 67 -1.17 8.10 1.10
CA CYS A 67 -0.61 9.46 1.24
C CYS A 67 -1.24 10.22 2.40
N GLU A 68 -2.57 10.19 2.52
CA GLU A 68 -3.29 10.81 3.64
C GLU A 68 -2.93 10.17 4.98
N GLY A 69 -2.86 8.84 5.01
CA GLY A 69 -2.42 8.07 6.17
C GLY A 69 -1.02 8.46 6.62
N PHE A 70 -0.08 8.63 5.69
CA PHE A 70 1.28 9.10 5.98
C PHE A 70 1.29 10.50 6.58
N VAL A 71 0.58 11.46 5.96
CA VAL A 71 0.51 12.85 6.48
C VAL A 71 -0.08 12.88 7.89
N ASN A 72 -1.16 12.14 8.11
CA ASN A 72 -1.80 12.06 9.42
C ASN A 72 -0.88 11.41 10.46
N GLY A 73 -0.24 10.29 10.11
CA GLY A 73 0.71 9.59 10.97
C GLY A 73 1.93 10.44 11.32
N PHE A 74 2.50 11.14 10.33
CA PHE A 74 3.63 12.03 10.55
C PHE A 74 3.27 13.20 11.48
N ARG A 75 2.12 13.85 11.23
CA ARG A 75 1.62 14.93 12.09
C ARG A 75 1.39 14.45 13.52
N LEU A 76 0.82 13.25 13.70
CA LEU A 76 0.62 12.67 15.02
C LEU A 76 1.95 12.39 15.72
N GLY A 77 2.90 11.75 15.03
CA GLY A 77 4.24 11.48 15.57
C GLY A 77 4.96 12.75 16.00
N PHE A 78 4.90 13.82 15.20
CA PHE A 78 5.50 15.11 15.56
C PHE A 78 4.88 15.71 16.83
N ARG A 79 3.54 15.65 16.98
CA ARG A 79 2.87 16.14 18.20
C ARG A 79 3.31 15.37 19.43
N LEU A 80 3.34 14.03 19.36
CA LEU A 80 3.81 13.19 20.46
C LEU A 80 5.24 13.51 20.88
N LEU A 81 6.14 13.81 19.92
CA LEU A 81 7.51 14.22 20.21
C LEU A 81 7.62 15.64 20.79
N SER A 82 6.68 16.52 20.46
CA SER A 82 6.68 17.92 20.90
C SER A 82 6.00 18.11 22.26
N ASP A 83 5.06 17.25 22.62
CA ASP A 83 4.35 17.27 23.90
C ASP A 83 5.16 16.66 25.05
N ASP A 84 6.30 15.99 24.76
CA ASP A 84 7.24 15.41 25.72
C ASP A 84 8.31 16.42 26.22
N GLN A 85 8.14 17.73 25.92
CA GLN A 85 8.97 18.85 26.41
C GLN A 85 8.28 19.72 27.46
#